data_AF-A0A4R0EG89-F1
#
_entry.id   AF-A0A4R0EG89-F1
#
_cell.length_a   1.000
_cell.length_b   1.000
_cell.length_c   1.000
_cell.angle_alpha   90.00
_cell.angle_beta   90.00
_cell.angle_gamma   90.00
#
_symmetry.space_group_name_H-M   'P 1'
#
loop_
_entity.id
_entity.type
_entity.pdbx_description
1 polymer ?
#
loop_
_entity_poly.entity_id
_entity_poly.type
_entity_poly.pdbx_seq_one_letter_code
_entity_poly.pdbx_strand_id
1 'polypeptide(L)'
;MNSNTTYNQIGNTTYANHSNGSTTTYNQIGNTTYANNSNGYNSTYNQVGNTNYRHDSNGSSSTYNQVGNTGYVNNSNGSSSTVNRIGSTTYIHNSDGTSTSCNQIGSQTYCN
;
A
#
# COMPACT_ATOMS: atom_id res chain seq x y z
N MET A 1 -1.32 -18.89 -10.36
CA MET A 1 -1.91 -17.86 -11.23
C MET A 1 -1.06 -16.61 -11.08
N ASN A 2 -0.29 -16.24 -12.11
CA ASN A 2 0.52 -15.01 -12.06
C ASN A 2 -0.44 -13.84 -12.26
N SER A 3 -0.74 -13.11 -11.19
CA SER A 3 -1.46 -11.83 -11.24
C SER A 3 -0.52 -10.78 -11.84
N ASN A 4 -0.34 -10.84 -13.15
CA ASN A 4 0.61 -9.98 -13.85
C ASN A 4 -0.03 -8.60 -14.02
N THR A 5 0.62 -7.57 -13.50
CA THR A 5 0.22 -6.16 -13.69
C THR A 5 1.27 -5.51 -14.56
N THR A 6 0.85 -4.92 -15.67
CA THR A 6 1.76 -4.16 -16.55
C THR A 6 1.65 -2.68 -16.23
N TYR A 7 2.80 -2.01 -16.14
CA TYR A 7 2.87 -0.58 -15.88
C TYR A 7 3.33 0.15 -17.13
N ASN A 8 2.61 1.20 -17.51
CA ASN A 8 2.99 2.08 -18.60
C ASN A 8 2.83 3.54 -18.16
N GLN A 9 3.78 4.39 -18.47
CA GLN A 9 3.73 5.81 -18.13
C GLN A 9 3.56 6.64 -19.41
N ILE A 10 2.55 7.52 -19.42
CA ILE A 10 2.31 8.48 -20.51
C ILE A 10 2.23 9.86 -19.88
N GLY A 11 3.23 10.70 -20.15
CA GLY A 11 3.39 11.98 -19.46
C GLY A 11 3.51 11.80 -17.95
N ASN A 12 2.66 12.48 -17.19
CA ASN A 12 2.61 12.42 -15.72
C ASN A 12 1.65 11.36 -15.18
N THR A 13 1.05 10.55 -16.06
CA THR A 13 0.08 9.52 -15.69
C THR A 13 0.70 8.14 -15.81
N THR A 14 0.63 7.36 -14.72
CA THR A 14 1.01 5.93 -14.73
C THR A 14 -0.24 5.08 -14.82
N TYR A 15 -0.28 4.16 -15.78
CA TYR A 15 -1.33 3.20 -16.02
C TYR A 15 -0.88 1.82 -15.54
N ALA A 16 -1.63 1.20 -14.64
CA ALA A 16 -1.44 -0.16 -14.19
C ALA A 16 -2.58 -1.03 -14.74
N ASN A 17 -2.28 -1.89 -15.71
CA ASN A 17 -3.25 -2.80 -16.31
C ASN A 17 -3.14 -4.16 -15.62
N HIS A 18 -4.22 -4.61 -15.02
CA HIS A 18 -4.28 -5.86 -14.27
C HIS A 18 -4.76 -7.00 -15.18
N SER A 19 -4.32 -8.22 -14.90
CA SER A 19 -4.72 -9.41 -15.67
C SER A 19 -6.23 -9.69 -15.68
N ASN A 20 -7.01 -9.11 -14.76
CA ASN A 20 -8.47 -9.19 -14.73
C ASN A 20 -9.16 -8.17 -15.66
N GLY A 21 -8.40 -7.40 -16.44
CA GLY A 21 -8.90 -6.37 -17.37
C GLY A 21 -9.14 -5.01 -16.74
N SER A 22 -9.06 -4.87 -15.41
CA SER A 22 -9.17 -3.57 -14.75
C SER A 22 -7.90 -2.74 -14.90
N THR A 23 -8.06 -1.42 -14.92
CA THR A 23 -6.94 -0.47 -15.04
C THR A 23 -6.96 0.51 -13.87
N THR A 24 -5.80 0.78 -13.26
CA THR A 24 -5.64 1.89 -12.33
C THR A 24 -4.79 2.97 -12.98
N THR A 25 -5.25 4.22 -12.91
CA THR A 25 -4.48 5.39 -13.33
C THR A 25 -3.99 6.14 -12.11
N TYR A 26 -2.69 6.45 -12.07
CA TYR A 26 -2.05 7.23 -11.03
C TYR A 26 -1.64 8.57 -11.60
N ASN A 27 -2.09 9.66 -10.97
CA ASN A 27 -1.75 11.02 -11.33
C ASN A 27 -1.26 11.77 -10.09
N GLN A 28 -0.10 12.39 -10.17
CA GLN A 28 0.42 13.21 -9.08
C GLN A 28 0.12 14.69 -9.33
N ILE A 29 -0.52 15.35 -8.36
CA ILE A 29 -0.77 16.79 -8.37
C ILE A 29 -0.23 17.35 -7.04
N GLY A 30 0.85 18.13 -7.13
CA GLY A 30 1.62 18.56 -5.96
C GLY A 30 2.15 17.34 -5.19
N ASN A 31 1.84 17.27 -3.89
CA ASN A 31 2.25 16.17 -3.01
C ASN A 31 1.21 15.04 -2.92
N THR A 32 0.11 15.13 -3.69
CA THR A 32 -0.98 14.15 -3.65
C THR A 32 -0.98 13.30 -4.91
N THR A 33 -0.96 11.99 -4.74
CA THR A 33 -1.17 11.02 -5.82
C THR A 33 -2.61 10.54 -5.79
N TYR A 34 -3.30 10.68 -6.92
CA TYR A 34 -4.66 10.23 -7.16
C TYR A 34 -4.62 8.92 -7.95
N ALA A 35 -5.15 7.86 -7.39
CA ALA A 35 -5.29 6.56 -8.04
C ALA A 35 -6.76 6.31 -8.36
N ASN A 36 -7.11 6.19 -9.64
CA ASN A 36 -8.47 5.90 -10.08
C ASN A 36 -8.52 4.54 -10.77
N ASN A 37 -9.28 3.60 -10.21
CA ASN A 37 -9.47 2.29 -10.81
C ASN A 37 -10.73 2.28 -11.68
N SER A 38 -10.66 1.61 -12.83
CA SER A 38 -11.77 1.46 -13.78
C SER A 38 -13.03 0.84 -13.18
N ASN A 39 -12.90 0.12 -12.05
CA ASN A 39 -14.02 -0.48 -11.33
C ASN A 39 -14.71 0.50 -10.34
N GLY A 40 -14.35 1.79 -10.38
CA GLY A 40 -14.96 2.84 -9.55
C GLY A 40 -14.33 3.03 -8.16
N TYR A 41 -13.37 2.19 -7.79
CA TYR A 41 -12.60 2.36 -6.56
C TYR A 41 -11.47 3.37 -6.78
N ASN A 42 -11.48 4.46 -6.01
CA ASN A 42 -10.46 5.49 -6.11
C ASN A 42 -9.75 5.64 -4.76
N SER A 43 -8.49 6.05 -4.79
CA SER A 43 -7.73 6.34 -3.59
C SER A 43 -6.82 7.54 -3.80
N THR A 44 -6.55 8.26 -2.71
CA THR A 44 -5.59 9.36 -2.70
C THR A 44 -4.49 9.03 -1.70
N TYR A 45 -3.27 9.40 -2.05
CA TYR A 45 -2.08 9.23 -1.21
C TYR A 45 -1.42 10.58 -1.06
N ASN A 46 -1.06 10.96 0.16
CA ASN A 46 -0.33 12.19 0.43
C ASN A 46 0.69 11.95 1.54
N GLN A 47 1.81 12.65 1.49
CA GLN A 47 2.82 12.61 2.54
C GLN A 47 2.92 13.98 3.24
N VAL A 48 2.74 13.99 4.56
CA VAL A 48 2.97 15.16 5.42
C VAL A 48 4.04 14.80 6.43
N GLY A 49 5.20 15.45 6.33
CA GLY A 49 6.39 15.06 7.09
C GLY A 49 6.79 13.62 6.81
N ASN A 50 6.88 12.80 7.87
CA ASN A 50 7.22 11.38 7.77
C ASN A 50 5.98 10.47 7.71
N THR A 51 4.77 11.04 7.68
CA THR A 51 3.52 10.28 7.69
C THR A 51 2.91 10.26 6.30
N ASN A 52 2.65 9.07 5.80
CA ASN A 52 1.87 8.81 4.60
C ASN A 52 0.41 8.64 4.99
N TYR A 53 -0.48 9.27 4.24
CA TYR A 53 -1.93 9.21 4.39
C TYR A 53 -2.52 8.58 3.14
N ARG A 54 -3.45 7.66 3.34
CA ARG A 54 -4.27 7.05 2.29
C ARG A 54 -5.74 7.30 2.60
N HIS A 55 -6.50 7.73 1.61
CA HIS A 55 -7.95 7.83 1.70
C HIS A 55 -8.60 7.18 0.49
N ASP A 56 -9.49 6.23 0.71
CA ASP A 56 -10.22 5.50 -0.31
C ASP A 56 -11.63 6.12 -0.52
N SER A 57 -12.20 5.98 -1.71
CA SER A 57 -13.50 6.58 -2.06
C SER A 57 -14.69 6.02 -1.27
N ASN A 58 -14.53 4.87 -0.62
CA ASN A 58 -15.52 4.27 0.27
C ASN A 58 -15.50 4.85 1.70
N GLY A 59 -14.67 5.86 1.98
CA GLY A 59 -14.53 6.49 3.29
C GLY A 59 -13.52 5.83 4.21
N SER A 60 -12.94 4.69 3.82
CA SER A 60 -11.81 4.10 4.52
C SER A 60 -10.56 4.98 4.37
N SER A 61 -9.75 5.05 5.42
CA SER A 61 -8.45 5.71 5.37
C SER A 61 -7.45 5.00 6.25
N SER A 62 -6.17 5.23 5.95
CA SER A 62 -5.08 4.74 6.78
C SER A 62 -3.92 5.71 6.79
N THR A 63 -3.11 5.61 7.84
CA THR A 63 -1.85 6.35 7.97
C THR A 63 -0.71 5.37 8.17
N TYR A 64 0.43 5.65 7.56
CA TYR A 64 1.67 4.94 7.78
C TYR A 64 2.77 5.92 8.22
N ASN A 65 3.43 5.64 9.33
CA ASN A 65 4.59 6.39 9.78
C ASN A 65 5.70 5.42 10.18
N GLN A 66 6.96 5.78 9.93
CA GLN A 66 8.11 4.98 10.33
C GLN A 66 8.93 5.71 11.40
N VAL A 67 9.16 5.05 12.53
CA VAL A 67 10.05 5.51 13.62
C VAL A 67 11.15 4.48 13.82
N GLY A 68 12.39 4.88 13.51
CA GLY A 68 13.51 3.93 13.44
C GLY A 68 13.24 2.83 12.40
N ASN A 69 13.33 1.58 12.84
CA ASN A 69 13.08 0.40 11.99
C ASN A 69 11.63 -0.12 12.08
N THR A 70 10.76 0.55 12.83
CA THR A 70 9.37 0.14 13.02
C THR A 70 8.43 1.07 12.27
N GLY A 71 7.66 0.49 11.35
CA GLY A 71 6.50 1.12 10.73
C GLY A 71 5.25 0.94 11.58
N TYR A 72 4.39 1.96 11.59
CA TYR A 72 3.12 1.98 12.31
C TYR A 72 2.02 2.26 11.30
N VAL A 73 1.03 1.36 11.21
CA VAL A 73 -0.16 1.50 10.39
C VAL A 73 -1.35 1.74 11.31
N ASN A 74 -2.15 2.76 11.03
CA ASN A 74 -3.43 2.99 11.69
C ASN A 74 -4.52 3.10 10.64
N ASN A 75 -5.64 2.42 10.82
CA ASN A 75 -6.79 2.46 9.92
C ASN A 75 -7.96 3.19 10.59
N SER A 76 -8.82 3.82 9.78
CA SER A 76 -9.97 4.58 10.28
C SER A 76 -11.02 3.75 11.02
N ASN A 77 -11.02 2.43 10.86
CA ASN A 77 -11.86 1.51 11.61
C ASN A 77 -11.32 1.17 13.01
N GLY A 78 -10.21 1.79 13.43
CA GLY A 78 -9.57 1.58 14.74
C GLY A 78 -8.55 0.45 14.78
N SER A 79 -8.44 -0.37 13.72
CA SER A 79 -7.39 -1.40 13.64
C SER A 79 -6.04 -0.75 13.37
N SER A 80 -4.99 -1.27 14.01
CA SER A 80 -3.61 -0.81 13.79
C SER A 80 -2.65 -2.00 13.72
N SER A 81 -1.46 -1.75 13.18
CA SER A 81 -0.38 -2.73 13.18
C SER A 81 0.99 -2.08 13.24
N THR A 82 1.96 -2.84 13.75
CA THR A 82 3.38 -2.49 13.67
C THR A 82 4.08 -3.42 12.71
N VAL A 83 4.97 -2.87 11.88
CA VAL A 83 5.73 -3.60 10.88
C VAL A 83 7.22 -3.40 11.15
N ASN A 84 7.98 -4.48 11.30
CA ASN A 84 9.43 -4.40 11.51
C ASN A 84 10.14 -5.38 10.58
N ARG A 85 11.24 -4.94 9.94
CA ARG A 85 12.03 -5.79 9.06
C ARG A 85 13.39 -6.10 9.67
N ILE A 86 13.69 -7.40 9.81
CA ILE A 86 14.98 -7.90 10.29
C ILE A 86 15.55 -8.82 9.20
N GLY A 87 16.62 -8.37 8.55
CA GLY A 87 17.19 -9.07 7.39
C GLY A 87 16.19 -9.17 6.23
N SER A 88 15.91 -10.39 5.78
CA SER A 88 14.91 -10.68 4.74
C SER A 88 13.50 -10.96 5.29
N THR A 89 13.32 -10.96 6.61
CA THR A 89 12.02 -11.22 7.25
C THR A 89 11.34 -9.93 7.67
N THR A 90 10.06 -9.80 7.33
CA THR A 90 9.16 -8.73 7.79
C THR A 90 8.19 -9.32 8.80
N TYR A 91 8.10 -8.73 9.98
CA TYR A 91 7.17 -9.09 11.04
C TYR A 91 6.08 -8.04 11.14
N ILE A 92 4.83 -8.48 11.19
CA ILE A 92 3.64 -7.64 11.30
C ILE A 92 2.90 -8.08 12.56
N HIS A 93 2.63 -7.14 13.46
CA HIS A 93 1.84 -7.39 14.66
C HIS A 93 0.60 -6.50 14.63
N ASN A 94 -0.58 -7.09 14.65
CA ASN A 94 -1.86 -6.39 14.57
C ASN A 94 -2.40 -6.11 15.98
N SER A 95 -3.21 -5.07 16.11
CA SER A 95 -3.82 -4.66 17.38
C SER A 95 -4.81 -5.68 17.96
N ASP A 96 -5.27 -6.64 17.17
CA ASP A 96 -6.11 -7.76 17.62
C ASP A 96 -5.31 -8.93 18.20
N GLY A 97 -3.98 -8.79 18.30
CA GLY A 97 -3.06 -9.81 18.82
C GLY A 97 -2.56 -10.79 17.76
N THR A 98 -3.10 -10.77 16.54
CA THR A 98 -2.58 -11.61 15.45
C THR A 98 -1.22 -11.11 14.98
N SER A 99 -0.39 -12.03 14.52
CA SER A 99 0.95 -11.72 14.00
C SER A 99 1.21 -12.50 12.73
N THR A 100 1.88 -11.86 11.78
CA THR A 100 2.29 -12.46 10.52
C THR A 100 3.78 -12.22 10.30
N SER A 101 4.48 -13.22 9.80
CA SER A 101 5.88 -13.09 9.41
C SER A 101 6.06 -13.47 7.95
N CYS A 102 6.67 -12.59 7.17
CA CYS A 102 6.89 -12.77 5.74
C CYS A 102 8.39 -12.79 5.44
N ASN A 103 8.90 -13.90 4.91
CA ASN A 103 10.30 -14.02 4.48
C ASN A 103 10.43 -13.86 2.97
N GLN A 104 11.38 -13.04 2.55
CA GLN A 104 11.73 -12.86 1.14
C GLN A 104 12.91 -13.76 0.76
N ILE A 105 12.69 -14.65 -0.21
CA ILE A 105 13.71 -15.54 -0.78
C ILE A 105 13.77 -15.30 -2.28
N GLY A 106 14.84 -14.64 -2.73
CA GLY A 106 14.94 -14.15 -4.12
C GLY A 106 13.84 -13.13 -4.42
N SER A 107 13.06 -13.39 -5.48
CA SER A 107 11.90 -12.57 -5.87
C SER A 107 10.57 -13.02 -5.23
N GLN A 108 10.58 -14.09 -4.43
CA GLN A 108 9.36 -14.64 -3.81
C GLN A 108 9.25 -14.24 -2.34
N THR A 109 8.01 -14.07 -1.87
CA THR A 109 7.69 -13.77 -0.46
C THR A 109 6.79 -14.87 0.10
N TYR A 110 7.15 -15.43 1.26
CA TYR A 110 6.42 -16.49 1.95
C TYR A 110 5.99 -16.00 3.32
N CYS A 111 4.69 -16.04 3.61
CA CYS A 111 4.12 -15.54 4.87
C CYS A 111 3.48 -16.66 5.69
N ASN A 112 3.68 -16.62 7.02
CA ASN A 112 3.02 -17.47 8.02
C ASN A 112 2.35 -16.60 9.07
#